data_AF-A0A950ZJS9-F1
#
_entry.id   AF-A0A950ZJS9-F1
#
_cell.length_a   1.000
_cell.length_b   1.000
_cell.length_c   1.000
_cell.angle_alpha   90.00
_cell.angle_beta   90.00
_cell.angle_gamma   90.00
#
_symmetry.space_group_name_H-M   'P 1'
#
loop_
_entity.id
_entity.type
_entity.pdbx_description
1 polymer ?
#
loop_
_entity_poly.entity_id
_entity_poly.type
_entity_poly.pdbx_seq_one_letter_code
_entity_poly.pdbx_strand_id
1 'polypeptide(L)'
;MTVKNYLVSVTFNETINGPVWLIEPSRLVVDAADAAIYFTWTSLTAPDTSIAFSWQVVSAPVTTQTSTNPFQTVVTLTNEVTETQTLAYRLWADIEHLVIVSHDPEIVLEPPHP
;
A
#
# COMPACT_ATOMS: atom_id res chain seq x y z
N MET A 1 0.09 -3.78 18.93
CA MET A 1 0.29 -3.04 17.67
C MET A 1 1.23 -3.83 16.79
N THR A 2 0.70 -4.47 15.76
CA THR A 2 1.49 -5.26 14.81
C THR A 2 2.03 -4.32 13.72
N VAL A 3 3.35 -4.39 13.45
CA VAL A 3 3.99 -3.60 12.39
C VAL A 3 4.29 -4.51 11.21
N LYS A 4 3.88 -4.10 10.00
CA LYS A 4 4.21 -4.77 8.75
C LYS A 4 4.87 -3.79 7.79
N ASN A 5 5.98 -4.21 7.19
CA ASN A 5 6.73 -3.41 6.23
C ASN A 5 6.58 -3.99 4.83
N TYR A 6 6.36 -3.11 3.86
CA TYR A 6 6.21 -3.44 2.46
C TYR A 6 7.14 -2.57 1.64
N LEU A 7 7.86 -3.21 0.71
CA LEU A 7 8.60 -2.51 -0.32
C LEU A 7 7.67 -2.34 -1.51
N VAL A 8 7.55 -1.11 -1.99
CA VAL A 8 6.78 -0.81 -3.20
C VAL A 8 7.69 -0.16 -4.21
N SER A 9 7.81 -0.80 -5.37
CA SER A 9 8.49 -0.26 -6.54
C SER A 9 7.52 -0.07 -7.68
N VAL A 10 7.72 1.00 -8.44
CA VAL A 10 7.08 1.22 -9.74
C VAL A 10 8.17 1.23 -10.79
N THR A 11 8.03 0.37 -11.80
CA THR A 11 8.96 0.31 -12.95
C THR A 11 8.19 0.53 -14.24
N PHE A 12 8.84 1.05 -15.27
CA PHE A 12 8.26 1.07 -16.61
C PHE A 12 8.63 -0.21 -17.35
N ASN A 13 7.63 -0.94 -17.83
CA ASN A 13 7.84 -2.14 -18.64
C ASN A 13 7.61 -1.80 -20.12
N GLU A 14 8.70 -1.78 -20.87
CA GLU A 14 8.72 -1.48 -22.30
C GLU A 14 7.90 -2.48 -23.14
N THR A 15 7.75 -3.72 -22.66
CA THR A 15 7.01 -4.78 -23.37
C THR A 15 5.51 -4.49 -23.44
N ILE A 16 4.96 -3.94 -22.36
CA ILE A 16 3.54 -3.56 -22.27
C ILE A 16 3.33 -2.05 -22.45
N ASN A 17 4.42 -1.32 -22.69
CA ASN A 17 4.46 0.14 -22.76
C ASN A 17 3.71 0.81 -21.60
N GLY A 18 3.99 0.37 -20.38
CA GLY A 18 3.23 0.80 -19.21
C GLY A 18 3.92 0.49 -17.88
N PRO A 19 3.42 1.13 -16.80
CA PRO A 19 3.99 0.96 -15.47
C PRO A 19 3.60 -0.39 -14.85
N VAL A 20 4.53 -0.96 -14.09
CA VAL A 20 4.36 -2.20 -13.33
C VAL A 20 4.61 -1.90 -11.85
N TRP A 21 3.66 -2.32 -11.02
CA TRP A 21 3.79 -2.28 -9.57
C TRP A 21 4.41 -3.59 -9.07
N LEU A 22 5.45 -3.46 -8.26
CA LEU A 22 6.03 -4.57 -7.50
C LEU A 22 5.84 -4.25 -6.02
N ILE A 23 5.06 -5.08 -5.34
CA ILE A 23 4.77 -4.95 -3.91
C ILE A 23 5.28 -6.22 -3.23
N GLU A 24 6.20 -6.06 -2.29
CA GLU A 24 6.77 -7.16 -1.53
C GLU A 24 6.55 -6.97 -0.02
N PRO A 25 5.97 -7.95 0.67
CA PRO A 25 5.37 -9.18 0.13
C PRO A 25 4.09 -8.91 -0.69
N SER A 26 3.79 -9.81 -1.63
CA SER A 26 2.66 -9.67 -2.58
C SER A 26 1.28 -9.80 -1.94
N ARG A 27 1.20 -10.35 -0.72
CA ARG A 27 -0.02 -10.45 0.08
C ARG A 27 0.17 -9.74 1.41
N LEU A 28 -0.77 -8.86 1.73
CA LEU A 28 -0.79 -8.07 2.95
C LEU A 28 -1.74 -8.72 3.95
N VAL A 29 -1.19 -9.28 5.03
CA VAL A 29 -1.95 -9.92 6.12
C VAL A 29 -1.63 -9.19 7.42
N VAL A 30 -2.66 -8.70 8.11
CA VAL A 30 -2.53 -7.94 9.36
C VAL A 30 -3.53 -8.41 10.40
N ASP A 31 -3.12 -8.40 11.66
CA ASP A 31 -4.04 -8.60 12.79
C ASP A 31 -4.95 -7.38 12.92
N ALA A 32 -6.23 -7.61 13.19
CA ALA A 32 -7.22 -6.55 13.32
C ALA A 32 -6.96 -5.59 14.49
N ALA A 33 -6.28 -6.08 15.54
CA ALA A 33 -5.94 -5.30 16.73
C ALA A 33 -4.80 -4.31 16.45
N ASP A 34 -5.14 -3.16 15.88
CA ASP A 34 -4.25 -2.03 15.57
C ASP A 34 -2.98 -2.42 14.79
N ALA A 35 -3.06 -2.27 13.47
CA ALA A 35 -1.95 -2.56 12.56
C ALA A 35 -1.36 -1.26 12.01
N ALA A 36 -0.03 -1.17 12.00
CA ALA A 36 0.68 -0.19 11.18
C ALA A 36 1.34 -0.87 9.98
N ILE A 37 1.00 -0.38 8.80
CA ILE A 37 1.52 -0.81 7.50
C ILE A 37 2.45 0.30 7.01
N TYR A 38 3.69 -0.06 6.72
CA TYR A 38 4.69 0.84 6.19
C TYR A 38 4.93 0.48 4.73
N PHE A 39 4.54 1.37 3.82
CA PHE A 39 4.93 1.30 2.42
C PHE A 39 6.20 2.12 2.23
N THR A 40 7.32 1.45 2.00
CA THR A 40 8.58 2.09 1.64
C THR A 40 8.69 2.16 0.13
N TRP A 41 8.84 3.36 -0.39
CA TRP A 41 8.89 3.64 -1.82
C TRP A 41 10.32 3.51 -2.32
N THR A 42 10.55 2.56 -3.22
CA THR A 42 11.82 2.42 -3.92
C THR A 42 11.62 2.86 -5.36
N SER A 43 12.02 4.10 -5.65
CA SER A 43 12.07 4.62 -7.03
C SER A 43 13.14 3.86 -7.81
N LEU A 44 12.73 3.19 -8.89
CA LEU A 44 13.64 2.63 -9.89
C LEU A 44 13.73 3.51 -11.14
N THR A 45 12.92 4.57 -11.21
CA THR A 45 13.06 5.63 -12.22
C THR A 45 14.12 6.63 -11.77
N ALA A 46 14.79 7.26 -12.74
CA ALA A 46 16.00 8.06 -12.59
C ALA A 46 16.01 9.00 -11.35
N PRO A 47 17.17 9.24 -10.72
CA PRO A 47 17.30 9.97 -9.45
C PRO A 47 16.70 11.38 -9.42
N ASP A 48 16.34 11.97 -10.56
CA ASP A 48 15.73 13.30 -10.68
C ASP A 48 14.20 13.27 -10.89
N THR A 49 13.58 12.09 -10.87
CA THR A 49 12.14 11.95 -11.09
C THR A 49 11.39 12.27 -9.80
N SER A 50 10.59 13.34 -9.78
CA SER A 50 9.69 13.60 -8.66
C SER A 50 8.55 12.59 -8.67
N ILE A 51 8.42 11.82 -7.59
CA ILE A 51 7.30 10.89 -7.40
C ILE A 51 6.54 11.25 -6.13
N ALA A 52 5.23 11.47 -6.26
CA ALA A 52 4.33 11.60 -5.12
C ALA A 52 3.47 10.36 -4.99
N PHE A 53 3.47 9.75 -3.81
CA PHE A 53 2.70 8.53 -3.55
C PHE A 53 1.48 8.81 -2.66
N SER A 54 0.38 8.12 -2.94
CA SER A 54 -0.80 8.14 -2.07
C SER A 54 -1.47 6.76 -2.00
N TRP A 55 -2.35 6.58 -1.01
CA TRP A 55 -2.99 5.31 -0.70
C TRP A 55 -4.40 5.51 -0.15
N GLN A 56 -5.27 4.51 -0.37
CA GLN A 56 -6.66 4.50 0.09
C GLN A 56 -7.18 3.06 0.19
N VAL A 57 -8.01 2.80 1.20
CA VAL A 57 -8.83 1.59 1.27
C VAL A 57 -10.14 1.81 0.52
N VAL A 58 -10.51 0.87 -0.34
CA VAL A 58 -11.66 0.98 -1.26
C VAL A 58 -12.98 0.55 -0.59
N SER A 59 -12.93 -0.18 0.52
CA SER A 59 -14.13 -0.59 1.27
C SER A 59 -13.87 -0.72 2.78
N ALA A 60 -14.70 -0.13 3.63
CA ALA A 60 -14.57 -0.12 5.09
C ALA A 60 -15.53 -1.13 5.76
N PRO A 61 -15.12 -1.69 6.91
CA PRO A 61 -15.31 -0.96 8.18
C PRO A 61 -14.01 -0.53 8.89
N VAL A 62 -12.90 -0.33 8.16
CA VAL A 62 -11.65 0.17 8.74
C VAL A 62 -11.64 1.68 8.92
N THR A 63 -11.07 2.15 10.04
CA THR A 63 -10.58 3.52 10.16
C THR A 63 -9.11 3.55 9.77
N THR A 64 -8.73 4.52 8.94
CA THR A 64 -7.35 4.64 8.44
C THR A 64 -6.76 6.00 8.78
N GLN A 65 -5.55 6.02 9.34
CA GLN A 65 -4.73 7.23 9.42
C GLN A 65 -3.52 7.08 8.51
N THR A 66 -3.19 8.10 7.74
CA THR A 66 -2.09 8.06 6.77
C THR A 66 -1.13 9.21 7.02
N SER A 67 0.17 8.89 7.06
CA SER A 67 1.26 9.85 7.09
C SER A 67 2.20 9.55 5.94
N THR A 68 2.47 10.54 5.09
CA THR A 68 3.28 10.34 3.88
C THR A 68 4.46 11.30 3.88
N ASN A 69 5.63 10.77 3.55
CA ASN A 69 6.82 11.52 3.16
C ASN A 69 7.31 11.03 1.78
N PRO A 70 8.31 11.67 1.15
CA PRO A 70 8.76 11.32 -0.20
C PRO A 70 9.23 9.88 -0.39
N PHE A 71 9.64 9.19 0.68
CA PHE A 71 10.21 7.84 0.62
C PHE A 71 9.36 6.79 1.33
N GLN A 72 8.33 7.20 2.07
CA GLN A 72 7.51 6.28 2.84
C GLN A 72 6.11 6.81 3.07
N THR A 73 5.12 5.91 2.95
CA THR A 73 3.76 6.11 3.43
C THR A 73 3.49 5.15 4.58
N VAL A 74 3.13 5.71 5.73
CA VAL A 74 2.72 4.96 6.91
C VAL A 74 1.21 5.00 7.00
N VAL A 75 0.63 3.83 7.20
CA VAL A 75 -0.80 3.60 7.27
C VAL A 75 -1.08 2.93 8.61
N THR A 76 -1.90 3.57 9.43
CA THR A 76 -2.45 2.95 10.63
C THR A 76 -3.86 2.51 10.32
N LEU A 77 -4.12 1.21 10.44
CA LEU A 77 -5.44 0.60 10.37
C LEU A 77 -5.93 0.31 11.79
N THR A 78 -7.08 0.86 12.13
CA THR A 78 -7.81 0.51 13.35
C THR A 78 -9.14 -0.10 12.94
N ASN A 79 -9.39 -1.34 13.37
CA ASN A 79 -10.63 -2.04 13.11
C ASN A 79 -10.91 -3.07 14.22
N GLU A 80 -12.18 -3.38 14.43
CA GLU A 80 -12.63 -4.43 15.35
C GLU A 80 -13.31 -5.51 14.51
N VAL A 81 -12.55 -6.25 13.69
CA VAL A 81 -13.13 -7.40 12.99
C VAL A 81 -13.14 -8.63 13.88
N THR A 82 -14.29 -9.28 13.97
CA THR A 82 -14.48 -10.55 14.70
C THR A 82 -14.25 -11.77 13.81
N GLU A 83 -14.11 -11.57 12.50
CA GLU A 83 -13.90 -12.60 11.48
C GLU A 83 -12.86 -12.11 10.46
N THR A 84 -12.24 -13.04 9.74
CA THR A 84 -11.29 -12.70 8.67
C THR A 84 -12.00 -11.93 7.55
N GLN A 85 -11.45 -10.78 7.15
CA GLN A 85 -12.00 -9.95 6.07
C GLN A 85 -10.93 -9.61 5.03
N THR A 86 -11.32 -9.62 3.77
CA THR A 86 -10.47 -9.11 2.68
C THR A 86 -10.92 -7.71 2.28
N LEU A 87 -10.00 -6.75 2.30
CA LEU A 87 -10.22 -5.38 1.87
C LEU A 87 -9.42 -5.09 0.62
N ALA A 88 -10.05 -4.43 -0.35
CA ALA A 88 -9.32 -3.88 -1.48
C ALA A 88 -8.68 -2.55 -1.08
N TYR A 89 -7.44 -2.32 -1.52
CA TYR A 89 -6.78 -1.02 -1.41
C TYR A 89 -6.23 -0.58 -2.76
N ARG A 90 -5.88 0.70 -2.88
CA ARG A 90 -5.24 1.27 -4.07
C ARG A 90 -4.05 2.11 -3.66
N LEU A 91 -3.01 2.04 -4.48
CA LEU A 91 -1.82 2.89 -4.42
C LEU A 91 -1.82 3.76 -5.66
N TRP A 92 -1.41 5.00 -5.50
CA TRP A 92 -1.17 5.93 -6.60
C TRP A 92 0.27 6.41 -6.55
N ALA A 93 0.89 6.50 -7.72
CA ALA A 93 2.16 7.17 -7.93
C ALA A 93 1.95 8.25 -9.00
N ASP A 94 2.19 9.50 -8.65
CA ASP A 94 2.30 10.60 -9.59
C ASP A 94 3.77 10.75 -9.98
N ILE A 95 4.12 10.39 -11.21
CA ILE A 95 5.47 10.47 -11.77
C ILE A 95 5.45 11.55 -12.86
N GLU A 96 6.02 12.72 -12.58
CA GLU A 96 6.06 13.84 -13.54
C GLU A 96 4.68 14.21 -14.14
N HIS A 97 3.62 14.23 -13.32
CA HIS A 97 2.22 14.46 -13.72
C HIS A 97 1.53 13.26 -14.42
N LEU A 98 2.20 12.12 -14.54
CA LEU A 98 1.58 10.86 -14.93
C LEU A 98 1.11 10.11 -13.68
N VAL A 99 -0.21 10.06 -13.47
CA VAL A 99 -0.80 9.29 -12.37
C VAL A 99 -0.93 7.82 -12.76
N ILE A 100 -0.27 6.98 -11.99
CA ILE A 100 -0.30 5.53 -12.10
C ILE A 100 -1.07 4.99 -10.91
N VAL A 101 -1.97 4.02 -11.13
CA VAL A 101 -2.77 3.39 -10.09
C VAL A 101 -2.42 1.90 -10.00
N SER A 102 -2.32 1.35 -8.79
CA SER A 102 -2.15 -0.10 -8.61
C SER A 102 -3.45 -0.85 -8.92
N HIS A 103 -3.32 -2.02 -9.53
CA HIS A 103 -4.46 -2.88 -9.82
C HIS A 103 -4.77 -3.77 -8.61
N ASP A 104 -5.85 -3.41 -7.92
CA ASP A 104 -6.62 -4.19 -6.93
C ASP A 104 -5.82 -5.07 -5.96
N PRO A 105 -4.81 -4.53 -5.24
CA PRO A 105 -4.17 -5.28 -4.18
C PRO A 105 -5.10 -5.48 -2.97
N GLU A 106 -4.94 -6.61 -2.28
CA GLU A 106 -5.79 -7.06 -1.19
C GLU A 106 -5.07 -7.02 0.17
N ILE A 107 -5.79 -6.60 1.21
CA ILE A 107 -5.43 -6.70 2.64
C ILE A 107 -6.31 -7.78 3.25
N VAL A 108 -5.71 -8.76 3.91
CA VAL A 108 -6.42 -9.72 4.74
C VAL A 108 -6.30 -9.27 6.19
N LEU A 109 -7.42 -8.87 6.78
CA LEU A 109 -7.57 -8.64 8.20
C LEU A 109 -7.89 -9.96 8.88
N GLU A 110 -7.06 -10.38 9.83
CA GLU A 110 -7.32 -11.56 10.66
C GLU A 110 -7.79 -11.11 12.05
N PRO A 111 -8.80 -11.77 12.64
CA PRO A 111 -9.25 -11.45 13.99
C PRO A 111 -8.11 -11.72 14.99
N PRO A 112 -8.04 -10.98 16.11
CA PRO A 112 -7.01 -11.22 17.12
C PRO A 112 -7.14 -12.66 17.65
N HIS A 113 -6.04 -13.41 17.62
CA HIS A 113 -6.00 -14.73 18.23
C HIS A 113 -6.14 -14.63 19.76
N PRO A 114 -6.94 -15.49 20.40
CA PRO A 114 -7.11 -15.53 21.86
C PRO A 114 -5.86 -15.97 22.61
#